data_AF-A0A7Y5NXM3-F1
#
_entry.id   AF-A0A7Y5NXM3-F1
#
_cell.length_a   1.000
_cell.length_b   1.000
_cell.length_c   1.000
_cell.angle_alpha   90.00
_cell.angle_beta   90.00
_cell.angle_gamma   90.00
#
_symmetry.space_group_name_H-M   'P 1'
#
loop_
_entity.id
_entity.type
_entity.pdbx_description
1 polymer ?
#
loop_
_entity_poly.entity_id
_entity_poly.type
_entity_poly.pdbx_seq_one_letter_code
_entity_poly.pdbx_strand_id
1 'polypeptide(L)'
;MKLTTSSLLASCALAAAAAVAMAGCFDGVPGVAAPVQPAPHSPSPLLVTPRPLLLDAERSIAIDRDEDLYAGLARGSAQLEALCARGHDDIVTDKLCSGVKIGSLEDLQTALGLRFVTPAGNGVGDNPSFALLAHSTSLSARHVSAINPRALMFTSPASKGRLTAPPRPNPNFVALAFTRGEQFVELAARDRETNELRFFLVRFEQPCQQQPGGCSAFDLYSPAVEKGWSTVSVYDDLDLRNTTFDCLVCHQPRGPQSERVLRMQELKLPWTHFFRANTAGRGLLSFYYSAHDPAEPYATIPGRIIHDSQPTSLEGLVENEGFAHQPAEFPTMHISIELAAPGADPHSSAAWKRYEGDALASGIFPVPFPLANAASIPKLKEAARAYRAAMALPETDPARHSMPSLVDLHRDDARVMAGVVPPKGASGKTVIERVCRRCHNSNLDQTVSRARFNADALDSMTAEQKRLVLDRIRLPRSSRRAMPPVRAGELDAEAIAAIEEVLR
;
A
#
# COMPACT_ATOMS: atom_id res chain seq x y z
N MET A 1 3.48 25.13 56.62
CA MET A 1 4.28 26.16 57.31
C MET A 1 5.67 25.57 57.51
N LYS A 2 6.72 26.35 57.18
CA LYS A 2 8.12 25.94 56.89
C LYS A 2 8.75 24.93 57.88
N LEU A 3 9.60 24.04 57.35
CA LEU A 3 10.94 23.76 57.87
C LEU A 3 11.82 23.04 56.82
N THR A 4 13.01 23.60 56.65
CA THR A 4 14.19 23.19 55.88
C THR A 4 15.07 22.21 56.66
N THR A 5 15.87 21.39 55.97
CA THR A 5 17.31 21.02 56.18
C THR A 5 17.62 19.68 55.47
N SER A 6 18.50 19.61 54.48
CA SER A 6 19.98 19.49 54.51
C SER A 6 20.50 18.05 54.36
N SER A 7 21.21 17.87 53.24
CA SER A 7 22.29 16.96 52.85
C SER A 7 22.97 16.06 53.89
N LEU A 8 23.26 14.80 53.53
CA LEU A 8 24.57 14.16 53.72
C LEU A 8 24.74 12.85 52.92
N LEU A 9 25.90 12.75 52.28
CA LEU A 9 26.47 11.59 51.58
C LEU A 9 26.93 10.51 52.57
N ALA A 10 26.81 9.23 52.19
CA ALA A 10 27.79 8.20 52.54
C ALA A 10 27.68 6.99 51.60
N SER A 11 28.79 6.69 50.94
CA SER A 11 29.04 5.53 50.09
C SER A 11 29.17 4.25 50.91
N CYS A 12 28.75 3.11 50.34
CA CYS A 12 29.36 1.81 50.64
C CYS A 12 29.22 0.89 49.41
N ALA A 13 30.36 0.34 49.00
CA ALA A 13 30.54 -0.56 47.86
C ALA A 13 30.59 -2.04 48.31
N LEU A 14 30.22 -2.95 47.40
CA LEU A 14 30.74 -4.31 47.09
C LEU A 14 29.57 -5.12 46.46
N ALA A 15 29.57 -5.48 45.17
CA ALA A 15 30.40 -6.42 44.40
C ALA A 15 29.93 -7.89 44.46
N ALA A 16 29.37 -8.37 43.34
CA ALA A 16 29.45 -9.74 42.76
C ALA A 16 28.65 -9.71 41.43
N ALA A 17 29.23 -9.57 40.24
CA ALA A 17 30.11 -10.48 39.47
C ALA A 17 29.44 -11.80 39.06
N ALA A 18 29.03 -11.88 37.78
CA ALA A 18 29.04 -13.12 36.99
C ALA A 18 29.12 -12.75 35.50
N ALA A 19 30.35 -12.71 34.98
CA ALA A 19 30.65 -12.82 33.56
C ALA A 19 31.08 -14.27 33.28
N VAL A 20 30.54 -14.90 32.24
CA VAL A 20 31.10 -16.12 31.66
C VAL A 20 31.69 -15.76 30.31
N ALA A 21 32.97 -16.11 30.16
CA ALA A 21 33.84 -15.86 29.05
C ALA A 21 33.59 -16.82 27.87
N MET A 22 33.84 -16.32 26.66
CA MET A 22 34.14 -17.12 25.46
C MET A 22 35.59 -16.81 25.06
N ALA A 23 36.48 -17.79 25.23
CA ALA A 23 37.82 -17.83 24.65
C ALA A 23 38.01 -19.26 24.11
N GLY A 24 38.26 -19.43 22.82
CA GLY A 24 39.57 -19.77 22.25
C GLY A 24 39.33 -20.68 21.03
N CYS A 25 40.18 -20.79 20.00
CA CYS A 25 41.56 -20.39 19.81
C CYS A 25 41.83 -20.17 18.30
N PHE A 26 42.81 -19.30 18.01
CA PHE A 26 43.57 -19.25 16.75
C PHE A 26 44.83 -20.10 16.92
N ASP A 27 45.29 -20.72 15.82
CA ASP A 27 46.69 -21.00 15.39
C ASP A 27 46.65 -22.22 14.43
N GLY A 28 47.29 -22.26 13.26
CA GLY A 28 48.22 -21.36 12.60
C GLY A 28 48.40 -21.74 11.11
N VAL A 29 49.22 -20.95 10.43
CA VAL A 29 49.66 -21.08 9.02
C VAL A 29 51.08 -21.67 9.01
N PRO A 30 51.44 -22.61 8.12
CA PRO A 30 52.28 -22.24 6.97
C PRO A 30 52.07 -23.06 5.68
N GLY A 31 52.30 -22.45 4.52
CA GLY A 31 52.49 -23.19 3.26
C GLY A 31 52.29 -22.36 2.00
N VAL A 32 53.36 -21.73 1.53
CA VAL A 32 53.45 -21.09 0.20
C VAL A 32 53.54 -22.17 -0.88
N ALA A 33 52.67 -22.11 -1.89
CA ALA A 33 52.83 -22.81 -3.16
C ALA A 33 52.42 -21.91 -4.33
N ALA A 34 53.21 -22.00 -5.41
CA ALA A 34 53.32 -21.13 -6.57
C ALA A 34 52.07 -21.09 -7.49
N PRO A 35 51.96 -20.09 -8.39
CA PRO A 35 50.81 -19.95 -9.28
C PRO A 35 50.88 -20.94 -10.45
N VAL A 36 49.85 -21.77 -10.59
CA VAL A 36 49.65 -22.64 -11.76
C VAL A 36 48.93 -21.84 -12.85
N GLN A 37 49.58 -21.68 -13.99
CA GLN A 37 48.98 -21.16 -15.22
C GLN A 37 47.94 -22.15 -15.78
N PRO A 38 46.76 -21.71 -16.25
CA PRO A 38 45.92 -22.54 -17.09
C PRO A 38 46.31 -22.41 -18.57
N ALA A 39 46.57 -23.54 -19.20
CA ALA A 39 46.71 -23.69 -20.65
C ALA A 39 45.32 -23.68 -21.35
N PRO A 40 45.25 -23.49 -22.69
CA PRO A 40 44.09 -22.92 -23.34
C PRO A 40 43.18 -23.93 -24.09
N HIS A 41 41.96 -23.47 -24.35
CA HIS A 41 40.98 -23.85 -25.39
C HIS A 41 40.20 -25.19 -25.32
N SER A 42 38.86 -25.03 -25.17
CA SER A 42 37.74 -25.46 -26.05
C SER A 42 37.66 -26.92 -26.55
N PRO A 43 36.46 -27.56 -26.58
CA PRO A 43 35.32 -27.05 -27.36
C PRO A 43 33.96 -27.01 -26.65
N SER A 44 33.11 -26.17 -27.22
CA SER A 44 31.73 -25.85 -26.88
C SER A 44 30.82 -27.07 -26.65
N PRO A 45 29.97 -27.04 -25.61
CA PRO A 45 28.65 -27.65 -25.68
C PRO A 45 27.66 -26.67 -26.30
N LEU A 46 26.85 -27.20 -27.21
CA LEU A 46 25.78 -26.56 -27.96
C LEU A 46 24.94 -25.63 -27.06
N LEU A 47 24.87 -24.36 -27.46
CA LEU A 47 23.88 -23.40 -26.97
C LEU A 47 22.48 -23.92 -27.30
N VAL A 48 21.85 -24.59 -26.32
CA VAL A 48 20.40 -24.59 -26.22
C VAL A 48 20.05 -23.18 -25.75
N THR A 49 19.68 -22.32 -26.69
CA THR A 49 19.11 -21.02 -26.36
C THR A 49 17.85 -21.27 -25.53
N PRO A 50 17.77 -20.77 -24.29
CA PRO A 50 16.50 -20.73 -23.60
C PRO A 50 15.59 -19.84 -24.44
N ARG A 51 14.50 -20.43 -24.94
CA ARG A 51 13.41 -19.68 -25.56
C ARG A 51 13.05 -18.57 -24.58
N PRO A 52 13.12 -17.27 -24.97
CA PRO A 52 12.67 -16.21 -24.09
C PRO A 52 11.24 -16.55 -23.70
N LEU A 53 10.96 -16.57 -22.41
CA LEU A 53 9.60 -16.40 -21.94
C LEU A 53 9.18 -15.03 -22.46
N LEU A 54 8.52 -15.01 -23.63
CA LEU A 54 7.66 -13.91 -24.02
C LEU A 54 6.58 -13.86 -22.94
N LEU A 55 6.85 -13.11 -21.88
CA LEU A 55 5.80 -12.44 -21.13
C LEU A 55 5.03 -11.62 -22.16
N ASP A 56 3.75 -11.95 -22.33
CA ASP A 56 2.82 -11.33 -23.27
C ASP A 56 2.99 -9.80 -23.30
N ALA A 57 3.77 -9.31 -24.26
CA ALA A 57 3.99 -7.88 -24.51
C ALA A 57 2.73 -7.19 -25.08
N GLU A 58 1.65 -7.95 -25.29
CA GLU A 58 0.38 -7.50 -25.85
C GLU A 58 -0.70 -7.22 -24.80
N ARG A 59 -0.39 -7.20 -23.50
CA ARG A 59 -1.20 -6.42 -22.55
C ARG A 59 -0.85 -4.93 -22.63
N SER A 60 -0.84 -4.38 -23.85
CA SER A 60 -1.12 -2.96 -23.98
C SER A 60 -2.59 -2.80 -23.61
N ILE A 61 -2.83 -2.25 -22.43
CA ILE A 61 -4.19 -1.92 -21.99
C ILE A 61 -4.59 -0.71 -22.83
N ALA A 62 -5.00 -0.94 -24.07
CA ALA A 62 -5.80 0.01 -24.82
C ALA A 62 -7.17 0.03 -24.14
N ILE A 63 -7.23 0.79 -23.04
CA ILE A 63 -8.44 1.14 -22.30
C ILE A 63 -9.41 1.76 -23.30
N ASP A 64 -10.53 1.09 -23.56
CA ASP A 64 -11.59 1.63 -24.40
C ASP A 64 -12.15 2.90 -23.72
N ARG A 65 -12.59 3.90 -24.48
CA ARG A 65 -12.91 5.24 -23.95
C ARG A 65 -14.13 5.29 -23.02
N ASP A 66 -14.85 4.18 -22.85
CA ASP A 66 -15.98 4.04 -21.91
C ASP A 66 -15.52 3.65 -20.47
N GLU A 67 -14.22 3.77 -20.17
CA GLU A 67 -13.56 3.21 -18.97
C GLU A 67 -13.09 4.23 -17.92
N ASP A 68 -13.47 5.51 -18.02
CA ASP A 68 -13.11 6.45 -16.94
C ASP A 68 -13.84 6.06 -15.64
N LEU A 69 -13.09 5.51 -14.68
CA LEU A 69 -13.58 5.08 -13.36
C LEU A 69 -14.21 6.22 -12.54
N TYR A 70 -13.95 7.47 -12.94
CA TYR A 70 -14.48 8.68 -12.33
C TYR A 70 -15.56 9.34 -13.19
N ALA A 71 -16.00 8.70 -14.27
CA ALA A 71 -17.09 9.23 -15.09
C ALA A 71 -18.35 9.45 -14.26
N GLY A 72 -18.93 10.64 -14.41
CA GLY A 72 -20.08 11.10 -13.63
C GLY A 72 -19.71 11.94 -12.41
N LEU A 73 -18.43 11.97 -12.00
CA LEU A 73 -17.94 12.92 -11.01
C LEU A 73 -17.55 14.24 -11.67
N ALA A 74 -17.76 15.35 -10.95
CA ALA A 74 -17.23 16.65 -11.39
C ALA A 74 -15.69 16.62 -11.40
N ARG A 75 -15.08 17.57 -12.11
CA ARG A 75 -13.62 17.63 -12.29
C ARG A 75 -13.09 19.06 -12.15
N GLY A 76 -11.80 19.16 -11.88
CA GLY A 76 -11.08 20.42 -11.85
C GLY A 76 -11.69 21.42 -10.87
N SER A 77 -11.81 22.66 -11.31
CA SER A 77 -12.37 23.76 -10.50
C SER A 77 -13.81 23.50 -10.07
N ALA A 78 -14.65 22.88 -10.90
CA ALA A 78 -16.04 22.60 -10.54
C ALA A 78 -16.15 21.63 -9.37
N GLN A 79 -15.28 20.61 -9.31
CA GLN A 79 -15.20 19.71 -8.17
C GLN A 79 -14.64 20.41 -6.93
N LEU A 80 -13.59 21.23 -7.09
CA LEU A 80 -13.01 21.96 -5.98
C LEU A 80 -14.01 22.95 -5.37
N GLU A 81 -14.76 23.67 -6.18
CA GLU A 81 -15.83 24.57 -5.73
C GLU A 81 -16.90 23.82 -4.93
N ALA A 82 -17.32 22.64 -5.40
CA ALA A 82 -18.27 21.79 -4.68
C ALA A 82 -17.75 21.31 -3.33
N LEU A 83 -16.45 20.99 -3.22
CA LEU A 83 -15.80 20.66 -1.95
C LEU A 83 -15.77 21.88 -1.01
N CYS A 84 -15.30 23.03 -1.50
CA CYS A 84 -15.16 24.24 -0.68
C CYS A 84 -16.50 24.78 -0.18
N ALA A 85 -17.57 24.62 -0.95
CA ALA A 85 -18.92 24.99 -0.55
C ALA A 85 -19.45 24.18 0.65
N ARG A 86 -18.84 23.03 1.00
CA ARG A 86 -19.20 22.23 2.18
C ARG A 86 -18.71 22.86 3.48
N GLY A 87 -17.66 23.69 3.43
CA GLY A 87 -17.17 24.45 4.58
C GLY A 87 -16.58 23.58 5.69
N HIS A 88 -15.97 22.43 5.37
CA HIS A 88 -15.29 21.59 6.36
C HIS A 88 -14.15 22.35 7.04
N ASP A 89 -14.06 22.23 8.37
CA ASP A 89 -13.02 22.88 9.18
C ASP A 89 -11.78 21.97 9.32
N ASP A 90 -11.11 21.64 8.21
CA ASP A 90 -9.95 20.76 8.19
C ASP A 90 -8.79 21.32 7.34
N ILE A 91 -7.56 20.85 7.60
CA ILE A 91 -6.35 21.37 6.95
C ILE A 91 -6.30 21.12 5.44
N VAL A 92 -6.94 20.07 4.93
CA VAL A 92 -6.96 19.80 3.48
C VAL A 92 -7.88 20.80 2.80
N THR A 93 -9.09 20.98 3.33
CA THR A 93 -10.07 21.97 2.84
C THR A 93 -9.49 23.38 2.92
N ASP A 94 -8.92 23.79 4.06
CA ASP A 94 -8.27 25.11 4.23
C ASP A 94 -7.26 25.43 3.12
N LYS A 95 -6.38 24.48 2.85
CA LYS A 95 -5.22 24.70 1.98
C LYS A 95 -5.59 24.61 0.52
N LEU A 96 -6.45 23.66 0.14
CA LEU A 96 -6.83 23.48 -1.26
C LEU A 96 -7.89 24.50 -1.70
N CYS A 97 -8.76 24.96 -0.80
CA CYS A 97 -9.75 26.00 -1.08
C CYS A 97 -9.18 27.43 -1.10
N SER A 98 -7.92 27.63 -0.68
CA SER A 98 -7.27 28.95 -0.75
C SER A 98 -6.80 29.35 -2.16
N GLY A 99 -7.12 28.57 -3.20
CA GLY A 99 -6.72 28.82 -4.59
C GLY A 99 -5.28 28.43 -4.93
N VAL A 100 -4.65 27.56 -4.11
CA VAL A 100 -3.31 27.05 -4.42
C VAL A 100 -3.33 26.23 -5.72
N LYS A 101 -2.35 26.47 -6.59
CA LYS A 101 -2.19 25.69 -7.82
C LYS A 101 -1.35 24.45 -7.53
N ILE A 102 -1.92 23.27 -7.80
CA ILE A 102 -1.25 21.98 -7.65
C ILE A 102 -0.90 21.43 -9.03
N GLY A 103 0.38 21.42 -9.39
CA GLY A 103 0.89 20.84 -10.65
C GLY A 103 1.79 19.63 -10.44
N SER A 104 1.98 19.19 -9.21
CA SER A 104 2.86 18.09 -8.84
C SER A 104 2.53 17.56 -7.44
N LEU A 105 3.10 16.40 -7.11
CA LEU A 105 3.05 15.84 -5.76
C LEU A 105 3.77 16.76 -4.76
N GLU A 106 4.87 17.40 -5.16
CA GLU A 106 5.59 18.36 -4.33
C GLU A 106 4.75 19.60 -4.02
N ASP A 107 3.99 20.13 -4.99
CA ASP A 107 3.08 21.26 -4.75
C ASP A 107 2.00 20.88 -3.73
N LEU A 108 1.42 19.68 -3.87
CA LEU A 108 0.40 19.17 -2.93
C LEU A 108 0.98 19.02 -1.52
N GLN A 109 2.14 18.40 -1.39
CA GLN A 109 2.83 18.27 -0.10
C GLN A 109 3.19 19.62 0.49
N THR A 110 3.62 20.58 -0.34
CA THR A 110 3.93 21.95 0.12
C THR A 110 2.68 22.63 0.69
N ALA A 111 1.55 22.56 -0.03
CA ALA A 111 0.29 23.12 0.43
C ALA A 111 -0.14 22.52 1.78
N LEU A 112 0.07 21.22 1.96
CA LEU A 112 -0.31 20.46 3.16
C LEU A 112 0.74 20.48 4.29
N GLY A 113 1.88 21.16 4.11
CA GLY A 113 2.96 21.17 5.13
C GLY A 113 3.69 19.82 5.28
N LEU A 114 3.71 19.01 4.23
CA LEU A 114 4.37 17.71 4.15
C LEU A 114 5.59 17.71 3.21
N ARG A 115 6.12 18.88 2.84
CA ARG A 115 7.33 18.96 2.01
C ARG A 115 8.58 18.68 2.84
N PHE A 116 9.52 17.89 2.30
CA PHE A 116 10.85 17.76 2.88
C PHE A 116 11.67 19.05 2.67
N VAL A 117 12.14 19.66 3.76
CA VAL A 117 12.85 20.95 3.73
C VAL A 117 14.36 20.81 3.88
N THR A 118 14.85 19.72 4.47
CA THR A 118 16.27 19.54 4.79
C THR A 118 16.68 18.07 4.69
N PRO A 119 17.99 17.74 4.58
CA PRO A 119 18.47 16.36 4.70
C PRO A 119 18.33 15.75 6.11
N ALA A 120 17.70 16.42 7.08
CA ALA A 120 17.77 16.10 8.52
C ALA A 120 17.16 14.75 8.95
N GLY A 121 16.60 13.96 8.03
CA GLY A 121 16.05 12.64 8.30
C GLY A 121 14.53 12.61 8.40
N ASN A 122 13.99 11.43 8.70
CA ASN A 122 12.55 11.16 8.80
C ASN A 122 11.93 11.72 10.10
N GLY A 123 11.02 12.69 9.98
CA GLY A 123 10.35 13.33 11.12
C GLY A 123 11.30 14.15 12.00
N VAL A 124 12.35 14.73 11.43
CA VAL A 124 13.36 15.54 12.12
C VAL A 124 13.33 16.98 11.59
N GLY A 125 13.42 17.95 12.50
CA GLY A 125 13.23 19.36 12.15
C GLY A 125 11.82 19.59 11.60
N ASP A 126 11.70 20.33 10.50
CA ASP A 126 10.41 20.56 9.83
C ASP A 126 10.09 19.51 8.75
N ASN A 127 10.86 18.41 8.65
CA ASN A 127 10.50 17.32 7.74
C ASN A 127 9.27 16.56 8.26
N PRO A 128 8.38 16.10 7.38
CA PRO A 128 7.31 15.18 7.77
C PRO A 128 7.89 13.85 8.22
N SER A 129 7.07 13.07 8.92
CA SER A 129 7.35 11.66 9.13
C SER A 129 6.89 10.86 7.91
N PHE A 130 7.54 9.72 7.64
CA PHE A 130 7.09 8.79 6.61
C PHE A 130 7.33 7.32 6.95
N ALA A 131 6.57 6.45 6.28
CA ALA A 131 6.77 5.01 6.26
C ALA A 131 6.55 4.48 4.84
N LEU A 132 7.32 3.47 4.44
CA LEU A 132 7.19 2.80 3.15
C LEU A 132 6.70 1.37 3.36
N LEU A 133 5.71 0.97 2.56
CA LEU A 133 5.03 -0.31 2.68
C LEU A 133 5.20 -1.11 1.38
N ALA A 134 5.69 -2.35 1.47
CA ALA A 134 5.91 -3.23 0.31
C ALA A 134 4.70 -4.09 -0.07
N HIS A 135 3.66 -4.12 0.77
CA HIS A 135 2.43 -4.85 0.52
C HIS A 135 1.24 -4.11 1.14
N SER A 136 0.23 -3.77 0.33
CA SER A 136 -0.93 -2.99 0.77
C SER A 136 -2.22 -3.76 0.48
N THR A 137 -3.23 -3.53 1.32
CA THR A 137 -4.64 -3.96 1.15
C THR A 137 -5.56 -2.80 0.74
N SER A 138 -4.99 -1.64 0.42
CA SER A 138 -5.71 -0.43 0.01
C SER A 138 -6.15 -0.45 -1.45
N LEU A 139 -6.71 0.68 -1.92
CA LEU A 139 -7.10 0.90 -3.32
C LEU A 139 -5.97 0.60 -4.32
N SER A 140 -4.71 0.84 -3.94
CA SER A 140 -3.52 0.64 -4.77
C SER A 140 -2.87 -0.73 -4.62
N ALA A 141 -3.51 -1.70 -3.94
CA ALA A 141 -2.89 -2.99 -3.57
C ALA A 141 -2.09 -3.66 -4.70
N ARG A 142 -2.65 -3.70 -5.91
CA ARG A 142 -2.04 -4.33 -7.10
C ARG A 142 -0.77 -3.64 -7.62
N HIS A 143 -0.57 -2.37 -7.26
CA HIS A 143 0.57 -1.57 -7.69
C HIS A 143 1.72 -1.60 -6.67
N VAL A 144 1.48 -2.10 -5.46
CA VAL A 144 2.45 -2.03 -4.36
C VAL A 144 3.37 -3.24 -4.36
N SER A 145 4.67 -3.00 -4.30
CA SER A 145 5.70 -4.03 -4.14
C SER A 145 6.95 -3.44 -3.48
N ALA A 146 7.98 -4.25 -3.21
CA ALA A 146 9.25 -3.75 -2.69
C ALA A 146 10.02 -2.82 -3.65
N ILE A 147 9.74 -2.85 -4.96
CA ILE A 147 10.33 -1.92 -5.94
C ILE A 147 9.37 -0.80 -6.35
N ASN A 148 8.15 -0.80 -5.82
CA ASN A 148 7.18 0.27 -6.01
C ASN A 148 6.35 0.40 -4.73
N PRO A 149 6.97 0.85 -3.63
CA PRO A 149 6.34 0.85 -2.32
C PRO A 149 5.20 1.86 -2.25
N ARG A 150 4.25 1.63 -1.35
CA ARG A 150 3.32 2.70 -0.96
C ARG A 150 4.02 3.65 0.00
N ALA A 151 4.11 4.91 -0.37
CA ALA A 151 4.62 5.97 0.48
C ALA A 151 3.50 6.54 1.35
N LEU A 152 3.72 6.54 2.66
CA LEU A 152 2.86 7.16 3.66
C LEU A 152 3.64 8.32 4.26
N MET A 153 3.21 9.55 4.03
CA MET A 153 3.81 10.78 4.56
C MET A 153 2.80 11.49 5.45
N PHE A 154 3.22 11.95 6.62
CA PHE A 154 2.29 12.44 7.61
C PHE A 154 2.93 13.44 8.57
N THR A 155 2.08 14.26 9.18
CA THR A 155 2.45 15.13 10.29
C THR A 155 3.05 14.27 11.41
N SER A 156 4.26 14.60 11.85
CA SER A 156 4.95 13.85 12.89
C SER A 156 4.09 13.77 14.17
N PRO A 157 3.89 12.57 14.75
CA PRO A 157 3.01 12.40 15.89
C PRO A 157 3.65 12.95 17.18
N ALA A 158 2.82 13.23 18.18
CA ALA A 158 3.27 13.71 19.49
C ALA A 158 4.16 12.68 20.23
N SER A 159 3.98 11.38 19.92
CA SER A 159 4.84 10.28 20.38
C SER A 159 4.89 9.19 19.31
N LYS A 160 6.00 8.43 19.29
CA LYS A 160 6.22 7.31 18.37
C LYS A 160 5.95 5.99 19.08
N GLY A 161 5.37 5.03 18.36
CA GLY A 161 5.04 3.70 18.86
C GLY A 161 3.93 3.68 19.92
N ARG A 162 3.79 2.52 20.57
CA ARG A 162 2.73 2.23 21.54
C ARG A 162 2.63 3.30 22.61
N LEU A 163 1.43 3.82 22.79
CA LEU A 163 1.16 4.78 23.84
C LEU A 163 1.10 4.12 25.21
N THR A 164 1.79 4.72 26.16
CA THR A 164 1.68 4.44 27.60
C THR A 164 0.92 5.53 28.35
N ALA A 165 0.55 6.61 27.65
CA ALA A 165 -0.21 7.75 28.12
C ALA A 165 -1.45 7.95 27.23
N PRO A 166 -2.43 8.78 27.64
CA PRO A 166 -3.58 9.07 26.79
C PRO A 166 -3.19 9.60 25.41
N PRO A 167 -3.98 9.29 24.36
CA PRO A 167 -3.79 9.85 23.02
C PRO A 167 -3.70 11.38 23.04
N ARG A 168 -2.86 11.94 22.17
CA ARG A 168 -2.74 13.39 21.96
C ARG A 168 -2.98 13.70 20.48
N PRO A 169 -4.25 13.75 20.05
CA PRO A 169 -4.60 14.05 18.66
C PRO A 169 -4.07 15.42 18.26
N ASN A 170 -3.61 15.54 17.01
CA ASN A 170 -3.25 16.82 16.43
C ASN A 170 -4.41 17.34 15.58
N PRO A 171 -5.03 18.49 15.93
CA PRO A 171 -6.15 19.04 15.17
C PRO A 171 -5.79 19.44 13.73
N ASN A 172 -4.50 19.59 13.43
CA ASN A 172 -4.00 19.90 12.09
C ASN A 172 -3.17 18.75 11.51
N PHE A 173 -3.38 17.51 11.96
CA PHE A 173 -2.72 16.38 11.32
C PHE A 173 -3.22 16.22 9.89
N VAL A 174 -2.30 15.83 9.01
CA VAL A 174 -2.61 15.31 7.69
C VAL A 174 -1.77 14.07 7.44
N ALA A 175 -2.38 13.05 6.85
CA ALA A 175 -1.71 11.88 6.31
C ALA A 175 -1.97 11.80 4.81
N LEU A 176 -0.91 11.49 4.06
CA LEU A 176 -0.89 11.37 2.62
C LEU A 176 -0.39 9.97 2.25
N ALA A 177 -1.09 9.29 1.36
CA ALA A 177 -0.66 8.02 0.81
C ALA A 177 -0.59 8.08 -0.72
N PHE A 178 0.54 7.61 -1.27
CA PHE A 178 0.82 7.63 -2.70
C PHE A 178 1.60 6.39 -3.13
N THR A 179 1.31 5.89 -4.32
CA THR A 179 2.04 4.80 -4.98
C THR A 179 2.15 5.14 -6.46
N ARG A 180 3.35 5.07 -7.05
CA ARG A 180 3.46 5.23 -8.52
C ARG A 180 2.63 4.15 -9.22
N GLY A 181 2.03 4.47 -10.35
CA GLY A 181 1.07 3.60 -11.05
C GLY A 181 -0.38 4.01 -10.89
N GLU A 182 -0.72 4.67 -9.79
CA GLU A 182 -2.03 5.26 -9.57
C GLU A 182 -1.97 6.76 -9.86
N GLN A 183 -3.04 7.28 -10.48
CA GLN A 183 -3.17 8.70 -10.79
C GLN A 183 -4.02 9.43 -9.75
N PHE A 184 -3.82 9.09 -8.49
CA PHE A 184 -4.42 9.75 -7.35
C PHE A 184 -3.53 9.70 -6.11
N VAL A 185 -3.85 10.56 -5.15
CA VAL A 185 -3.29 10.59 -3.80
C VAL A 185 -4.45 10.43 -2.82
N GLU A 186 -4.29 9.59 -1.80
CA GLU A 186 -5.24 9.47 -0.71
C GLU A 186 -4.81 10.38 0.45
N LEU A 187 -5.75 11.14 1.02
CA LEU A 187 -5.50 12.00 2.18
C LEU A 187 -6.43 11.65 3.33
N ALA A 188 -5.96 11.84 4.56
CA ALA A 188 -6.78 11.85 5.76
C ALA A 188 -6.43 13.07 6.61
N ALA A 189 -7.45 13.71 7.18
CA ALA A 189 -7.31 14.84 8.08
C ALA A 189 -8.40 14.79 9.17
N ARG A 190 -8.23 15.59 10.21
CA ARG A 190 -9.24 15.81 11.24
C ARG A 190 -10.03 17.08 10.95
N ASP A 191 -11.35 16.95 10.99
CA ASP A 191 -12.25 18.09 11.03
C ASP A 191 -12.25 18.65 12.45
N ARG A 192 -11.87 19.92 12.62
CA ARG A 192 -11.63 20.56 13.90
C ARG A 192 -12.93 20.92 14.63
N GLU A 193 -14.02 21.11 13.89
CA GLU A 193 -15.34 21.39 14.46
C GLU A 193 -16.00 20.12 14.98
N THR A 194 -16.05 19.08 14.15
CA THR A 194 -16.75 17.82 14.47
C THR A 194 -15.87 16.79 15.18
N ASN A 195 -14.54 16.99 15.15
CA ASN A 195 -13.53 16.04 15.60
C ASN A 195 -13.56 14.69 14.85
N GLU A 196 -14.26 14.60 13.72
CA GLU A 196 -14.30 13.40 12.88
C GLU A 196 -13.12 13.35 11.90
N LEU A 197 -12.79 12.13 11.44
CA LEU A 197 -11.87 11.97 10.32
C LEU A 197 -12.55 12.28 8.99
N ARG A 198 -11.85 13.05 8.15
CA ARG A 198 -12.18 13.26 6.74
C ARG A 198 -11.18 12.51 5.87
N PHE A 199 -11.68 11.95 4.77
CA PHE A 199 -10.87 11.23 3.81
C PHE A 199 -11.08 11.84 2.44
N PHE A 200 -9.98 12.05 1.73
CA PHE A 200 -10.00 12.66 0.40
C PHE A 200 -9.25 11.81 -0.61
N LEU A 201 -9.65 11.94 -1.86
CA LEU A 201 -8.95 11.42 -3.02
C LEU A 201 -8.61 12.59 -3.94
N VAL A 202 -7.33 12.91 -4.06
CA VAL A 202 -6.83 13.91 -5.01
C VAL A 202 -6.48 13.18 -6.30
N ARG A 203 -7.35 13.26 -7.30
CA ARG A 203 -7.08 12.75 -8.65
C ARG A 203 -6.30 13.78 -9.44
N PHE A 204 -5.29 13.33 -10.18
CA PHE A 204 -4.55 14.18 -11.11
C PHE A 204 -4.54 13.60 -12.52
N GLU A 205 -4.48 14.49 -13.52
CA GLU A 205 -4.32 14.13 -14.92
C GLU A 205 -2.90 14.46 -15.40
N GLN A 206 -2.35 13.61 -16.27
CA GLN A 206 -1.05 13.78 -16.91
C GLN A 206 -1.21 14.04 -18.41
N PRO A 207 -0.31 14.81 -19.04
CA PRO A 207 -0.33 15.05 -20.48
C PRO A 207 -0.35 13.78 -21.33
N CYS A 208 0.30 12.70 -20.88
CA CYS A 208 0.33 11.41 -21.58
C CYS A 208 -1.06 10.77 -21.74
N GLN A 209 -2.05 11.11 -20.92
CA GLN A 209 -3.41 10.56 -21.06
C GLN A 209 -4.12 11.04 -22.32
N GLN A 210 -3.69 12.16 -22.90
CA GLN A 210 -4.25 12.69 -24.14
C GLN A 210 -3.58 12.06 -25.38
N GLN A 211 -2.51 11.29 -25.21
CA GLN A 211 -1.79 10.66 -26.31
C GLN A 211 -2.49 9.38 -26.79
N PRO A 212 -2.33 9.01 -28.07
CA PRO A 212 -2.74 7.68 -28.55
C PRO A 212 -2.03 6.59 -27.73
N GLY A 213 -2.81 5.70 -27.09
CA GLY A 213 -2.28 4.65 -26.20
C GLY A 213 -2.20 5.05 -24.72
N GLY A 214 -2.49 6.30 -24.36
CA GLY A 214 -2.47 6.79 -22.99
C GLY A 214 -1.06 6.86 -22.39
N CYS A 215 -0.97 6.79 -21.07
CA CYS A 215 0.30 6.81 -20.36
C CYS A 215 1.00 5.44 -20.43
N SER A 216 2.28 5.44 -20.76
CA SER A 216 3.10 4.23 -20.72
C SER A 216 3.38 3.81 -19.27
N ALA A 217 3.94 2.62 -19.08
CA ALA A 217 4.40 2.20 -17.76
C ALA A 217 5.49 3.13 -17.21
N PHE A 218 6.36 3.69 -18.06
CA PHE A 218 7.37 4.63 -17.61
C PHE A 218 6.74 5.91 -17.08
N ASP A 219 5.72 6.43 -17.76
CA ASP A 219 4.99 7.62 -17.33
C ASP A 219 4.28 7.41 -15.98
N LEU A 220 3.87 6.18 -15.69
CA LEU A 220 3.12 5.84 -14.48
C LEU A 220 4.01 5.39 -13.31
N TYR A 221 5.10 4.66 -13.55
CA TYR A 221 5.92 4.01 -12.51
C TYR A 221 7.28 4.67 -12.23
N SER A 222 7.66 5.69 -12.99
CA SER A 222 8.89 6.46 -12.78
C SER A 222 8.59 7.80 -12.06
N PRO A 223 9.60 8.64 -11.74
CA PRO A 223 9.35 9.98 -11.21
C PRO A 223 8.50 10.89 -12.11
N ALA A 224 8.24 10.51 -13.37
CA ALA A 224 7.38 11.26 -14.29
C ALA A 224 5.96 11.48 -13.71
N VAL A 225 5.38 10.46 -13.05
CA VAL A 225 4.02 10.51 -12.49
C VAL A 225 3.84 11.55 -11.39
N GLU A 226 4.93 11.98 -10.75
CA GLU A 226 4.91 12.87 -9.58
C GLU A 226 4.82 14.36 -9.98
N LYS A 227 4.86 14.69 -11.27
CA LYS A 227 4.96 16.07 -11.76
C LYS A 227 4.18 16.31 -13.05
N GLY A 228 4.05 17.59 -13.41
CA GLY A 228 3.45 18.00 -14.70
C GLY A 228 1.95 17.74 -14.78
N TRP A 229 1.27 17.71 -13.65
CA TRP A 229 -0.17 17.47 -13.58
C TRP A 229 -0.93 18.62 -14.26
N SER A 230 -1.81 18.28 -15.21
CA SER A 230 -2.57 19.26 -15.99
C SER A 230 -3.88 19.66 -15.32
N THR A 231 -4.52 18.71 -14.66
CA THR A 231 -5.82 18.88 -13.98
C THR A 231 -5.76 18.19 -12.63
N VAL A 232 -6.25 18.83 -11.57
CA VAL A 232 -6.40 18.22 -10.25
C VAL A 232 -7.86 18.33 -9.80
N SER A 233 -8.42 17.23 -9.30
CA SER A 233 -9.77 17.16 -8.72
C SER A 233 -9.67 16.56 -7.32
N VAL A 234 -10.40 17.13 -6.35
CA VAL A 234 -10.38 16.67 -4.95
C VAL A 234 -11.76 16.18 -4.56
N TYR A 235 -11.86 14.91 -4.22
CA TYR A 235 -13.10 14.26 -3.81
C TYR A 235 -13.04 13.94 -2.32
N ASP A 236 -14.12 14.16 -1.58
CA ASP A 236 -14.25 13.64 -0.21
C ASP A 236 -15.12 12.37 -0.17
N ASP A 237 -15.41 11.87 1.03
CA ASP A 237 -16.22 10.66 1.21
C ASP A 237 -17.64 10.75 0.60
N LEU A 238 -18.26 11.94 0.57
CA LEU A 238 -19.60 12.12 0.00
C LEU A 238 -19.62 11.97 -1.52
N ASP A 239 -18.55 12.40 -2.19
CA ASP A 239 -18.37 12.23 -3.64
C ASP A 239 -18.16 10.76 -4.00
N LEU A 240 -17.40 10.04 -3.16
CA LEU A 240 -16.89 8.71 -3.47
C LEU A 240 -17.81 7.57 -3.02
N ARG A 241 -18.76 7.81 -2.10
CA ARG A 241 -19.60 6.79 -1.43
C ARG A 241 -20.35 5.82 -2.35
N ASN A 242 -20.59 6.19 -3.61
CA ASN A 242 -21.26 5.32 -4.59
C ASN A 242 -20.34 4.89 -5.75
N THR A 243 -19.03 4.87 -5.50
CA THR A 243 -18.01 4.51 -6.48
C THR A 243 -17.17 3.33 -5.98
N THR A 244 -16.21 2.89 -6.78
CA THR A 244 -15.21 1.88 -6.40
C THR A 244 -14.09 2.46 -5.52
N PHE A 245 -14.10 3.77 -5.28
CA PHE A 245 -13.13 4.52 -4.46
C PHE A 245 -13.68 4.94 -3.10
N ASP A 246 -14.85 4.46 -2.70
CA ASP A 246 -15.39 4.79 -1.38
C ASP A 246 -14.44 4.34 -0.27
N CYS A 247 -13.83 5.32 0.37
CA CYS A 247 -12.90 5.14 1.48
C CYS A 247 -13.59 4.57 2.73
N LEU A 248 -14.89 4.80 2.92
CA LEU A 248 -15.63 4.38 4.11
C LEU A 248 -15.83 2.86 4.17
N VAL A 249 -15.71 2.16 3.02
CA VAL A 249 -15.63 0.69 3.01
C VAL A 249 -14.49 0.17 3.89
N CYS A 250 -13.35 0.86 3.88
CA CYS A 250 -12.18 0.47 4.65
C CYS A 250 -12.09 1.19 5.99
N HIS A 251 -12.50 2.46 6.02
CA HIS A 251 -12.33 3.38 7.14
C HIS A 251 -13.55 3.52 8.04
N GLN A 252 -14.67 2.87 7.72
CA GLN A 252 -15.86 2.85 8.57
C GLN A 252 -16.53 1.46 8.51
N PRO A 253 -15.79 0.37 8.84
CA PRO A 253 -16.21 -1.02 8.56
C PRO A 253 -17.44 -1.49 9.36
N ARG A 254 -17.84 -0.73 10.40
CA ARG A 254 -19.05 -0.99 11.20
C ARG A 254 -20.26 -0.15 10.73
N GLY A 255 -20.11 0.60 9.64
CA GLY A 255 -21.20 1.31 8.96
C GLY A 255 -21.35 2.79 9.31
N PRO A 256 -22.29 3.50 8.65
CA PRO A 256 -22.41 4.97 8.68
C PRO A 256 -22.57 5.60 10.07
N GLN A 257 -23.10 4.85 11.03
CA GLN A 257 -23.31 5.29 12.42
C GLN A 257 -22.13 4.99 13.34
N SER A 258 -21.07 4.37 12.82
CA SER A 258 -19.88 4.02 13.59
C SER A 258 -18.77 5.05 13.40
N GLU A 259 -17.85 5.08 14.34
CA GLU A 259 -16.67 5.94 14.23
C GLU A 259 -15.82 5.57 12.99
N ARG A 260 -15.37 6.61 12.28
CA ARG A 260 -14.37 6.50 11.21
C ARG A 260 -13.00 6.25 11.82
N VAL A 261 -12.22 5.33 11.26
CA VAL A 261 -10.92 4.91 11.80
C VAL A 261 -9.76 5.22 10.85
N LEU A 262 -8.64 5.67 11.40
CA LEU A 262 -7.38 5.66 10.67
C LEU A 262 -6.82 4.23 10.70
N ARG A 263 -6.94 3.53 9.57
CA ARG A 263 -6.69 2.09 9.51
C ARG A 263 -5.23 1.77 9.19
N MET A 264 -4.61 0.96 10.03
CA MET A 264 -3.31 0.33 9.84
C MET A 264 -3.42 -1.12 10.32
N GLN A 265 -3.63 -2.07 9.39
CA GLN A 265 -3.86 -3.47 9.75
C GLN A 265 -2.67 -4.07 10.49
N GLU A 266 -1.45 -3.81 10.04
CA GLU A 266 -0.23 -4.17 10.74
C GLU A 266 0.20 -2.99 11.64
N LEU A 267 -0.51 -2.79 12.76
CA LEU A 267 -0.22 -1.67 13.65
C LEU A 267 1.07 -1.89 14.44
N LYS A 268 1.29 -3.11 14.93
CA LYS A 268 2.35 -3.43 15.91
C LYS A 268 3.59 -4.03 15.28
N LEU A 269 4.71 -3.90 16.00
CA LEU A 269 5.96 -4.59 15.68
C LEU A 269 5.76 -6.12 15.50
N PRO A 270 6.55 -6.80 14.65
CA PRO A 270 7.76 -6.33 13.95
C PRO A 270 7.58 -5.53 12.64
N TRP A 271 6.35 -5.20 12.22
CA TRP A 271 6.05 -4.48 10.96
C TRP A 271 6.67 -5.16 9.72
N THR A 272 6.33 -6.43 9.53
CA THR A 272 6.94 -7.34 8.55
C THR A 272 6.79 -6.87 7.10
N HIS A 273 5.77 -6.07 6.77
CA HIS A 273 5.55 -5.54 5.41
C HIS A 273 6.16 -4.16 5.16
N PHE A 274 6.74 -3.53 6.18
CA PHE A 274 7.28 -2.18 6.09
C PHE A 274 8.79 -2.18 5.86
N PHE A 275 9.27 -1.15 5.16
CA PHE A 275 10.69 -0.92 5.00
C PHE A 275 11.26 -0.51 6.35
N ARG A 276 12.34 -1.18 6.76
CA ARG A 276 13.07 -0.90 7.97
C ARG A 276 14.43 -1.57 7.94
N ALA A 277 15.43 -0.99 8.57
CA ALA A 277 16.77 -1.59 8.69
C ALA A 277 16.86 -2.82 9.63
N ASN A 278 15.72 -3.39 10.05
CA ASN A 278 15.63 -4.61 10.87
C ASN A 278 15.49 -5.88 10.00
N THR A 279 15.38 -7.06 10.61
CA THR A 279 15.42 -8.35 9.90
C THR A 279 14.38 -8.50 8.78
N ALA A 280 13.09 -8.20 9.03
CA ALA A 280 12.05 -8.34 8.02
C ALA A 280 12.12 -7.26 6.93
N GLY A 281 12.35 -6.00 7.32
CA GLY A 281 12.36 -4.87 6.38
C GLY A 281 13.63 -4.75 5.52
N ARG A 282 14.76 -5.33 5.96
CA ARG A 282 16.04 -5.26 5.22
C ARG A 282 15.97 -5.95 3.86
N GLY A 283 15.25 -7.07 3.77
CA GLY A 283 15.01 -7.75 2.50
C GLY A 283 14.25 -6.87 1.51
N LEU A 284 13.23 -6.15 1.99
CA LEU A 284 12.43 -5.22 1.20
C LEU A 284 13.28 -4.05 0.68
N LEU A 285 14.11 -3.45 1.54
CA LEU A 285 15.08 -2.42 1.15
C LEU A 285 16.08 -2.94 0.11
N SER A 286 16.56 -4.17 0.25
CA SER A 286 17.47 -4.77 -0.74
C SER A 286 16.80 -4.93 -2.11
N PHE A 287 15.51 -5.27 -2.16
CA PHE A 287 14.78 -5.31 -3.43
C PHE A 287 14.59 -3.90 -4.00
N TYR A 288 14.21 -2.92 -3.17
CA TYR A 288 14.09 -1.53 -3.58
C TYR A 288 15.36 -1.02 -4.27
N TYR A 289 16.52 -1.14 -3.62
CA TYR A 289 17.81 -0.71 -4.17
C TYR A 289 18.34 -1.61 -5.29
N SER A 290 17.68 -2.74 -5.59
CA SER A 290 17.96 -3.48 -6.82
C SER A 290 17.35 -2.83 -8.06
N ALA A 291 16.37 -1.94 -7.89
CA ALA A 291 15.72 -1.18 -8.94
C ALA A 291 16.10 0.32 -8.92
N HIS A 292 16.17 0.93 -7.74
CA HIS A 292 16.35 2.37 -7.59
C HIS A 292 17.79 2.76 -7.24
N ASP A 293 18.26 3.88 -7.79
CA ASP A 293 19.50 4.51 -7.33
C ASP A 293 19.31 5.03 -5.89
N PRO A 294 20.28 4.88 -4.97
CA PRO A 294 20.17 5.40 -3.62
C PRO A 294 19.94 6.93 -3.52
N ALA A 295 20.26 7.70 -4.56
CA ALA A 295 19.96 9.12 -4.64
C ALA A 295 18.58 9.43 -5.26
N GLU A 296 17.94 8.45 -5.92
CA GLU A 296 16.64 8.64 -6.57
C GLU A 296 15.54 8.94 -5.53
N PRO A 297 14.82 10.06 -5.64
CA PRO A 297 13.68 10.32 -4.78
C PRO A 297 12.49 9.41 -5.14
N TYR A 298 11.68 9.10 -4.15
CA TYR A 298 10.42 8.36 -4.32
C TYR A 298 9.29 9.05 -3.60
N ALA A 299 8.22 9.42 -4.32
CA ALA A 299 7.12 10.21 -3.76
C ALA A 299 7.63 11.51 -3.09
N THR A 300 8.61 12.16 -3.73
CA THR A 300 9.44 13.28 -3.23
C THR A 300 10.31 13.01 -1.98
N ILE A 301 10.22 11.85 -1.35
CA ILE A 301 11.11 11.46 -0.25
C ILE A 301 12.54 11.40 -0.80
N PRO A 302 13.51 12.12 -0.24
CA PRO A 302 14.89 12.08 -0.71
C PRO A 302 15.44 10.65 -0.69
N GLY A 303 16.02 10.17 -1.79
CA GLY A 303 16.49 8.79 -1.92
C GLY A 303 17.41 8.34 -0.77
N ARG A 304 18.30 9.26 -0.36
CA ARG A 304 19.27 9.04 0.72
C ARG A 304 18.63 8.69 2.07
N ILE A 305 17.37 9.07 2.33
CA ILE A 305 16.69 8.79 3.59
C ILE A 305 15.65 7.66 3.46
N ILE A 306 15.47 7.02 2.30
CA ILE A 306 14.47 5.94 2.12
C ILE A 306 14.61 4.81 3.16
N HIS A 307 15.85 4.48 3.53
CA HIS A 307 16.17 3.49 4.57
C HIS A 307 15.72 3.90 5.98
N ASP A 308 15.43 5.19 6.21
CA ASP A 308 14.92 5.76 7.46
C ASP A 308 13.40 5.61 7.60
N SER A 309 12.71 4.85 6.75
CA SER A 309 11.28 4.54 6.90
C SER A 309 10.95 4.11 8.35
N GLN A 310 9.96 4.77 8.97
CA GLN A 310 9.60 4.59 10.38
C GLN A 310 8.13 4.18 10.55
N PRO A 311 7.78 2.89 10.39
CA PRO A 311 6.45 2.39 10.74
C PRO A 311 6.09 2.62 12.21
N THR A 312 7.08 2.75 13.10
CA THR A 312 6.87 3.14 14.50
C THR A 312 6.29 4.56 14.65
N SER A 313 6.68 5.50 13.77
CA SER A 313 6.08 6.83 13.75
C SER A 313 4.64 6.77 13.22
N LEU A 314 4.37 5.88 12.26
CA LEU A 314 3.00 5.67 11.77
C LEU A 314 2.10 5.04 12.85
N GLU A 315 2.60 4.04 13.60
CA GLU A 315 1.93 3.50 14.79
C GLU A 315 1.62 4.62 15.79
N GLY A 316 2.61 5.47 16.06
CA GLY A 316 2.45 6.64 16.92
C GLY A 316 1.37 7.63 16.43
N LEU A 317 1.28 7.88 15.13
CA LEU A 317 0.20 8.70 14.55
C LEU A 317 -1.16 8.05 14.80
N VAL A 318 -1.33 6.80 14.37
CA VAL A 318 -2.59 6.07 14.50
C VAL A 318 -3.08 6.04 15.95
N GLU A 319 -2.18 5.80 16.91
CA GLU A 319 -2.56 5.77 18.32
C GLU A 319 -2.80 7.14 18.93
N ASN A 320 -1.98 8.15 18.60
CA ASN A 320 -2.21 9.52 19.10
C ASN A 320 -3.53 10.09 18.58
N GLU A 321 -3.98 9.67 17.38
CA GLU A 321 -5.28 10.05 16.83
C GLU A 321 -6.46 9.25 17.40
N GLY A 322 -6.21 8.33 18.34
CA GLY A 322 -7.23 7.59 19.09
C GLY A 322 -7.49 6.15 18.63
N PHE A 323 -6.75 5.65 17.63
CA PHE A 323 -7.08 4.39 16.95
C PHE A 323 -6.16 3.23 17.35
N ALA A 324 -5.88 3.10 18.66
CA ALA A 324 -5.00 2.04 19.16
C ALA A 324 -5.56 0.61 19.03
N HIS A 325 -6.87 0.49 18.80
CA HIS A 325 -7.56 -0.76 18.51
C HIS A 325 -7.96 -0.79 17.04
N GLN A 326 -7.37 -1.71 16.28
CA GLN A 326 -7.60 -1.83 14.85
C GLN A 326 -8.58 -2.97 14.54
N PRO A 327 -9.55 -2.75 13.63
CA PRO A 327 -10.42 -3.82 13.17
C PRO A 327 -9.59 -4.87 12.41
N ALA A 328 -9.64 -6.12 12.88
CA ALA A 328 -8.82 -7.23 12.38
C ALA A 328 -7.33 -6.87 12.25
N GLU A 329 -6.72 -6.44 13.36
CA GLU A 329 -5.27 -6.21 13.46
C GLU A 329 -4.48 -7.47 13.09
N PHE A 330 -3.50 -7.34 12.20
CA PHE A 330 -2.64 -8.41 11.72
C PHE A 330 -1.74 -8.90 12.87
N PRO A 331 -1.76 -10.20 13.24
CA PRO A 331 -1.01 -10.71 14.37
C PRO A 331 0.46 -10.97 14.00
N THR A 332 1.18 -9.91 13.62
CA THR A 332 2.51 -9.99 13.01
C THR A 332 3.48 -10.87 13.78
N MET A 333 3.56 -10.69 15.11
CA MET A 333 4.53 -11.43 15.93
C MET A 333 4.31 -12.94 15.86
N HIS A 334 3.07 -13.40 16.02
CA HIS A 334 2.75 -14.84 16.00
C HIS A 334 3.02 -15.46 14.63
N ILE A 335 2.59 -14.78 13.56
CA ILE A 335 2.82 -15.24 12.19
C ILE A 335 4.33 -15.28 11.88
N SER A 336 5.08 -14.25 12.29
CA SER A 336 6.52 -14.17 12.05
C SER A 336 7.29 -15.27 12.79
N ILE A 337 6.83 -15.70 13.97
CA ILE A 337 7.41 -16.82 14.71
C ILE A 337 7.17 -18.13 13.96
N GLU A 338 5.93 -18.39 13.51
CA GLU A 338 5.58 -19.61 12.76
C GLU A 338 6.31 -19.72 11.43
N LEU A 339 6.60 -18.58 10.78
CA LEU A 339 7.22 -18.50 9.45
C LEU A 339 8.67 -18.03 9.47
N ALA A 340 9.36 -18.11 10.61
CA ALA A 340 10.74 -17.65 10.76
C ALA A 340 11.75 -18.43 9.90
N ALA A 341 11.43 -19.68 9.55
CA ALA A 341 12.31 -20.53 8.76
C ALA A 341 12.44 -20.01 7.31
N PRO A 342 13.67 -19.96 6.75
CA PRO A 342 13.86 -19.64 5.33
C PRO A 342 13.04 -20.60 4.45
N GLY A 343 12.24 -20.04 3.54
CA GLY A 343 11.40 -20.82 2.64
C GLY A 343 10.16 -21.43 3.29
N ALA A 344 9.76 -20.96 4.48
CA ALA A 344 8.52 -21.39 5.11
C ALA A 344 7.32 -21.24 4.15
N ASP A 345 6.49 -22.28 4.08
CA ASP A 345 5.25 -22.26 3.34
C ASP A 345 4.25 -21.32 4.04
N PRO A 346 3.77 -20.23 3.41
CA PRO A 346 2.80 -19.34 4.02
C PRO A 346 1.50 -20.07 4.42
N HIS A 347 1.14 -21.16 3.74
CA HIS A 347 -0.03 -21.98 4.09
C HIS A 347 0.17 -22.83 5.35
N SER A 348 1.37 -22.90 5.91
CA SER A 348 1.62 -23.65 7.14
C SER A 348 1.25 -22.88 8.42
N SER A 349 1.13 -21.55 8.35
CA SER A 349 0.84 -20.72 9.53
C SER A 349 -0.59 -20.92 10.05
N ALA A 350 -0.70 -21.44 11.27
CA ALA A 350 -1.97 -21.58 11.98
C ALA A 350 -2.49 -20.22 12.46
N ALA A 351 -1.59 -19.34 12.94
CA ALA A 351 -1.94 -17.97 13.34
C ALA A 351 -2.55 -17.19 12.17
N TRP A 352 -1.98 -17.28 10.97
CA TRP A 352 -2.52 -16.61 9.80
C TRP A 352 -3.88 -17.18 9.37
N LYS A 353 -4.04 -18.52 9.33
CA LYS A 353 -5.34 -19.14 8.99
C LYS A 353 -6.46 -18.71 9.93
N ARG A 354 -6.17 -18.66 11.23
CA ARG A 354 -7.12 -18.16 12.24
C ARG A 354 -7.49 -16.70 11.96
N TYR A 355 -6.47 -15.87 11.75
CA TYR A 355 -6.65 -14.46 11.43
C TYR A 355 -7.49 -14.24 10.14
N GLU A 356 -7.20 -14.98 9.07
CA GLU A 356 -7.96 -14.95 7.82
C GLU A 356 -9.42 -15.33 8.07
N GLY A 357 -9.66 -16.42 8.81
CA GLY A 357 -11.02 -16.86 9.18
C GLY A 357 -11.81 -15.81 9.97
N ASP A 358 -11.18 -15.23 11.00
CA ASP A 358 -11.80 -14.19 11.84
C ASP A 358 -12.10 -12.91 11.04
N ALA A 359 -11.17 -12.52 10.14
CA ALA A 359 -11.32 -11.37 9.26
C ALA A 359 -12.45 -11.58 8.22
N LEU A 360 -12.51 -12.76 7.61
CA LEU A 360 -13.61 -13.15 6.72
C LEU A 360 -14.94 -13.16 7.45
N ALA A 361 -15.02 -13.75 8.64
CA ALA A 361 -16.24 -13.77 9.45
C ALA A 361 -16.73 -12.34 9.75
N SER A 362 -15.80 -11.42 10.03
CA SER A 362 -16.08 -10.02 10.36
C SER A 362 -16.30 -9.12 9.13
N GLY A 363 -16.15 -9.64 7.91
CA GLY A 363 -16.28 -8.86 6.67
C GLY A 363 -15.11 -7.90 6.40
N ILE A 364 -13.99 -8.06 7.12
CA ILE A 364 -12.80 -7.19 7.05
C ILE A 364 -11.75 -7.90 6.16
N PHE A 365 -12.05 -8.01 4.88
CA PHE A 365 -11.18 -8.64 3.89
C PHE A 365 -11.04 -7.70 2.67
N PRO A 366 -9.89 -7.56 2.01
CA PRO A 366 -8.68 -8.39 2.07
C PRO A 366 -7.85 -8.18 3.34
N VAL A 367 -6.94 -9.12 3.59
CA VAL A 367 -5.99 -9.10 4.69
C VAL A 367 -4.54 -9.20 4.19
N PRO A 368 -3.55 -8.76 4.96
CA PRO A 368 -2.15 -8.89 4.57
C PRO A 368 -1.73 -10.35 4.37
N PHE A 369 -0.90 -10.57 3.35
CA PHE A 369 -0.16 -11.83 3.14
C PHE A 369 0.72 -12.14 4.38
N PRO A 370 0.95 -13.41 4.77
CA PRO A 370 1.68 -13.67 6.01
C PRO A 370 3.19 -13.43 5.94
N LEU A 371 3.79 -13.43 4.75
CA LEU A 371 5.23 -13.19 4.57
C LEU A 371 5.51 -11.73 4.20
N ALA A 372 6.69 -11.24 4.59
CA ALA A 372 7.16 -9.89 4.28
C ALA A 372 7.02 -9.50 2.81
N ASN A 373 7.28 -10.44 1.89
CA ASN A 373 7.24 -10.19 0.46
C ASN A 373 6.09 -10.95 -0.20
N ALA A 374 5.03 -10.22 -0.54
CA ALA A 374 3.92 -10.73 -1.33
C ALA A 374 4.25 -10.84 -2.83
N ALA A 375 5.37 -10.27 -3.29
CA ALA A 375 5.78 -10.29 -4.68
C ALA A 375 6.69 -11.48 -5.03
N SER A 376 6.57 -11.92 -6.28
CA SER A 376 7.36 -13.00 -6.86
C SER A 376 8.79 -12.53 -7.09
N ILE A 377 9.77 -13.21 -6.48
CA ILE A 377 11.19 -12.85 -6.61
C ILE A 377 11.65 -12.82 -8.08
N PRO A 378 11.31 -13.80 -8.95
CA PRO A 378 11.59 -13.70 -10.38
C PRO A 378 11.01 -12.44 -11.03
N LYS A 379 9.72 -12.15 -10.80
CA LYS A 379 9.06 -10.97 -11.37
C LYS A 379 9.70 -9.66 -10.88
N LEU A 380 10.02 -9.57 -9.59
CA LEU A 380 10.73 -8.42 -9.00
C LEU A 380 12.08 -8.19 -9.66
N LYS A 381 12.89 -9.25 -9.84
CA LYS A 381 14.22 -9.14 -10.45
C LYS A 381 14.15 -8.68 -11.90
N GLU A 382 13.16 -9.17 -12.64
CA GLU A 382 12.93 -8.76 -14.03
C GLU A 382 12.48 -7.30 -14.11
N ALA A 383 11.46 -6.93 -13.34
CA ALA A 383 10.97 -5.56 -13.27
C ALA A 383 12.06 -4.57 -12.81
N ALA A 384 12.89 -4.93 -11.83
CA ALA A 384 14.01 -4.11 -11.38
C ALA A 384 15.09 -3.91 -12.46
N ARG A 385 15.35 -4.93 -13.30
CA ARG A 385 16.26 -4.76 -14.45
C ARG A 385 15.66 -3.82 -15.50
N ALA A 386 14.38 -4.00 -15.82
CA ALA A 386 13.71 -3.19 -16.83
C ALA A 386 13.58 -1.73 -16.39
N TYR A 387 13.26 -1.49 -15.10
CA TYR A 387 13.23 -0.16 -14.50
C TYR A 387 14.58 0.54 -14.62
N ARG A 388 15.67 -0.12 -14.19
CA ARG A 388 17.03 0.45 -14.32
C ARG A 388 17.42 0.73 -15.75
N ALA A 389 17.10 -0.18 -16.67
CA ALA A 389 17.38 0.01 -18.09
C ALA A 389 16.67 1.26 -18.62
N ALA A 390 15.39 1.47 -18.28
CA ALA A 390 14.67 2.67 -18.67
C ALA A 390 15.26 3.94 -18.02
N MET A 391 15.56 3.91 -16.71
CA MET A 391 16.12 5.06 -16.00
C MET A 391 17.52 5.48 -16.50
N ALA A 392 18.29 4.55 -17.07
CA ALA A 392 19.65 4.82 -17.59
C ALA A 392 19.67 5.49 -18.98
N LEU A 393 18.58 5.41 -19.76
CA LEU A 393 18.48 6.08 -21.06
C LEU A 393 18.38 7.60 -20.89
N PRO A 394 18.63 8.45 -21.89
CA PRO A 394 18.29 9.88 -21.82
C PRO A 394 16.78 10.12 -21.65
N GLU A 395 16.36 11.21 -20.99
CA GLU A 395 14.92 11.53 -20.81
C GLU A 395 14.15 11.64 -22.13
N THR A 396 14.82 12.06 -23.21
CA THR A 396 14.24 12.20 -24.55
C THR A 396 14.20 10.90 -25.35
N ASP A 397 14.73 9.79 -24.81
CA ASP A 397 14.80 8.52 -25.51
C ASP A 397 13.45 7.79 -25.45
N PRO A 398 12.78 7.53 -26.60
CA PRO A 398 11.48 6.88 -26.62
C PRO A 398 11.51 5.43 -26.09
N ALA A 399 12.68 4.77 -26.08
CA ALA A 399 12.80 3.41 -25.56
C ALA A 399 12.53 3.31 -24.05
N ARG A 400 12.53 4.44 -23.31
CA ARG A 400 12.07 4.50 -21.93
C ARG A 400 10.64 4.01 -21.77
N HIS A 401 9.77 4.36 -22.73
CA HIS A 401 8.34 4.01 -22.70
C HIS A 401 8.08 2.53 -23.00
N SER A 402 9.12 1.75 -23.33
CA SER A 402 9.06 0.29 -23.48
C SER A 402 9.16 -0.46 -22.14
N MET A 403 9.34 0.25 -21.02
CA MET A 403 9.37 -0.37 -19.70
C MET A 403 8.09 -1.19 -19.46
N PRO A 404 8.17 -2.41 -18.91
CA PRO A 404 6.98 -3.19 -18.57
C PRO A 404 6.24 -2.57 -17.37
N SER A 405 4.95 -2.84 -17.30
CA SER A 405 4.11 -2.46 -16.16
C SER A 405 4.58 -3.11 -14.86
N LEU A 406 4.48 -2.39 -13.74
CA LEU A 406 4.76 -2.91 -12.40
C LEU A 406 3.49 -3.40 -11.66
N VAL A 407 2.36 -3.52 -12.35
CA VAL A 407 1.13 -4.12 -11.79
C VAL A 407 1.32 -5.61 -11.53
N ASP A 408 0.81 -6.10 -10.40
CA ASP A 408 0.73 -7.52 -10.04
C ASP A 408 2.04 -8.30 -10.11
N LEU A 409 3.09 -7.71 -9.55
CA LEU A 409 4.30 -8.46 -9.25
C LEU A 409 4.08 -9.52 -8.17
N HIS A 410 2.88 -9.61 -7.59
CA HIS A 410 2.44 -10.62 -6.64
C HIS A 410 2.77 -12.06 -7.06
N ARG A 411 3.08 -12.89 -6.05
CA ARG A 411 3.07 -14.35 -6.16
C ARG A 411 1.62 -14.85 -6.29
N ASP A 412 1.44 -16.03 -6.86
CA ASP A 412 0.09 -16.58 -7.06
C ASP A 412 -0.58 -16.96 -5.73
N ASP A 413 0.17 -17.52 -4.77
CA ASP A 413 -0.31 -17.78 -3.41
C ASP A 413 -0.73 -16.48 -2.71
N ALA A 414 0.06 -15.41 -2.84
CA ALA A 414 -0.26 -14.10 -2.29
C ALA A 414 -1.53 -13.50 -2.90
N ARG A 415 -1.78 -13.69 -4.20
CA ARG A 415 -3.02 -13.23 -4.85
C ARG A 415 -4.25 -13.94 -4.28
N VAL A 416 -4.14 -15.23 -3.94
CA VAL A 416 -5.24 -16.00 -3.32
C VAL A 416 -5.42 -15.59 -1.84
N MET A 417 -4.34 -15.54 -1.08
CA MET A 417 -4.34 -15.31 0.36
C MET A 417 -4.70 -13.87 0.74
N ALA A 418 -4.28 -12.88 -0.05
CA ALA A 418 -4.76 -11.50 0.05
C ALA A 418 -6.09 -11.29 -0.71
N GLY A 419 -6.64 -12.37 -1.29
CA GLY A 419 -7.89 -12.47 -2.03
C GLY A 419 -8.10 -11.42 -3.12
N VAL A 420 -7.04 -11.17 -3.89
CA VAL A 420 -7.16 -10.62 -5.24
C VAL A 420 -7.90 -11.62 -6.14
N VAL A 421 -7.67 -12.92 -5.95
CA VAL A 421 -8.35 -14.00 -6.67
C VAL A 421 -8.94 -15.01 -5.67
N PRO A 422 -10.06 -15.68 -6.00
CA PRO A 422 -10.58 -16.74 -5.14
C PRO A 422 -9.68 -17.99 -5.17
N PRO A 423 -9.75 -18.87 -4.15
CA PRO A 423 -9.14 -20.19 -4.23
C PRO A 423 -9.74 -21.01 -5.39
N LYS A 424 -8.92 -21.84 -6.05
CA LYS A 424 -9.41 -22.78 -7.08
C LYS A 424 -10.40 -23.79 -6.48
N GLY A 425 -11.45 -24.14 -7.22
CA GLY A 425 -12.51 -25.04 -6.72
C GLY A 425 -13.36 -24.47 -5.59
N ALA A 426 -13.26 -23.18 -5.27
CA ALA A 426 -14.08 -22.58 -4.23
C ALA A 426 -15.57 -22.57 -4.63
N SER A 427 -16.45 -22.85 -3.66
CA SER A 427 -17.89 -22.72 -3.86
C SER A 427 -18.28 -21.27 -4.21
N GLY A 428 -19.39 -21.07 -4.93
CA GLY A 428 -19.87 -19.73 -5.28
C GLY A 428 -20.03 -18.81 -4.07
N LYS A 429 -20.50 -19.35 -2.94
CA LYS A 429 -20.63 -18.61 -1.69
C LYS A 429 -19.26 -18.15 -1.17
N THR A 430 -18.27 -19.04 -1.16
CA THR A 430 -16.90 -18.71 -0.77
C THR A 430 -16.27 -17.66 -1.69
N VAL A 431 -16.53 -17.73 -3.00
CA VAL A 431 -16.07 -16.72 -3.96
C VAL A 431 -16.69 -15.35 -3.65
N ILE A 432 -18.01 -15.29 -3.45
CA ILE A 432 -18.74 -14.06 -3.09
C ILE A 432 -18.20 -13.47 -1.78
N GLU A 433 -18.02 -14.29 -0.75
CA GLU A 433 -17.51 -13.86 0.57
C GLU A 433 -16.10 -13.27 0.51
N ARG A 434 -15.19 -13.87 -0.28
CA ARG A 434 -13.79 -13.42 -0.37
C ARG A 434 -13.61 -12.21 -1.29
N VAL A 435 -14.31 -12.19 -2.41
CA VAL A 435 -14.04 -11.20 -3.47
C VAL A 435 -15.01 -10.02 -3.38
N CYS A 436 -16.30 -10.29 -3.16
CA CYS A 436 -17.35 -9.29 -3.32
C CYS A 436 -17.77 -8.64 -1.99
N ARG A 437 -17.89 -9.43 -0.90
CA ARG A 437 -18.44 -8.98 0.39
C ARG A 437 -17.74 -7.76 0.98
N ARG A 438 -16.45 -7.57 0.67
CA ARG A 438 -15.69 -6.38 1.09
C ARG A 438 -16.38 -5.06 0.76
N CYS A 439 -17.04 -4.97 -0.40
CA CYS A 439 -17.76 -3.76 -0.86
C CYS A 439 -19.28 -3.93 -0.86
N HIS A 440 -19.77 -5.11 -0.47
CA HIS A 440 -21.16 -5.53 -0.61
C HIS A 440 -21.58 -6.30 0.64
N ASN A 441 -21.68 -5.61 1.78
CA ASN A 441 -22.10 -6.20 3.04
C ASN A 441 -23.13 -5.33 3.75
N SER A 442 -23.75 -5.88 4.79
CA SER A 442 -24.87 -5.27 5.51
C SER A 442 -24.46 -4.07 6.36
N ASN A 443 -23.17 -3.92 6.67
CA ASN A 443 -22.71 -2.79 7.48
C ASN A 443 -22.61 -1.50 6.66
N LEU A 444 -22.50 -1.56 5.33
CA LEU A 444 -22.30 -0.37 4.49
C LEU A 444 -23.58 0.49 4.41
N ASP A 445 -23.45 1.71 3.88
CA ASP A 445 -24.59 2.59 3.59
C ASP A 445 -25.54 1.93 2.57
N GLN A 446 -26.67 1.41 3.06
CA GLN A 446 -27.66 0.74 2.21
C GLN A 446 -28.51 1.70 1.36
N THR A 447 -28.34 3.02 1.52
CA THR A 447 -29.09 4.02 0.74
C THR A 447 -28.50 4.24 -0.66
N VAL A 448 -27.24 3.86 -0.88
CA VAL A 448 -26.57 4.02 -2.18
C VAL A 448 -26.83 2.86 -3.13
N SER A 449 -26.81 3.12 -4.44
CA SER A 449 -27.17 2.10 -5.43
C SER A 449 -26.21 0.91 -5.49
N ARG A 450 -24.93 1.11 -5.15
CA ARG A 450 -23.93 0.04 -5.03
C ARG A 450 -24.29 -1.00 -3.96
N ALA A 451 -24.89 -0.60 -2.85
CA ALA A 451 -25.22 -1.48 -1.74
C ALA A 451 -26.44 -2.39 -2.00
N ARG A 452 -27.17 -2.18 -3.11
CA ARG A 452 -28.29 -3.04 -3.52
C ARG A 452 -27.91 -4.49 -3.76
N PHE A 453 -26.63 -4.75 -4.04
CA PHE A 453 -26.08 -6.10 -3.91
C PHE A 453 -25.46 -6.23 -2.51
N ASN A 454 -26.03 -7.12 -1.70
CA ASN A 454 -25.56 -7.43 -0.35
C ASN A 454 -25.19 -8.92 -0.25
N ALA A 455 -23.90 -9.18 -0.11
CA ALA A 455 -23.34 -10.53 -0.05
C ALA A 455 -23.72 -11.29 1.24
N ASP A 456 -24.15 -10.61 2.30
CA ASP A 456 -24.60 -11.26 3.54
C ASP A 456 -26.05 -11.75 3.45
N ALA A 457 -26.80 -11.31 2.42
CA ALA A 457 -28.24 -11.50 2.32
C ALA A 457 -28.68 -11.99 0.93
N LEU A 458 -27.90 -12.90 0.32
CA LEU A 458 -28.13 -13.40 -1.05
C LEU A 458 -29.54 -13.98 -1.25
N ASP A 459 -30.08 -14.64 -0.24
CA ASP A 459 -31.42 -15.27 -0.29
C ASP A 459 -32.55 -14.24 -0.35
N SER A 460 -32.31 -13.02 0.15
CA SER A 460 -33.28 -11.92 0.13
C SER A 460 -33.27 -11.12 -1.18
N MET A 461 -32.33 -11.40 -2.09
CA MET A 461 -32.21 -10.67 -3.35
C MET A 461 -33.31 -11.07 -4.35
N THR A 462 -33.85 -10.08 -5.05
CA THR A 462 -34.79 -10.32 -6.16
C THR A 462 -34.10 -10.97 -7.36
N ALA A 463 -34.90 -11.58 -8.24
CA ALA A 463 -34.40 -12.19 -9.47
C ALA A 463 -33.67 -11.16 -10.37
N GLU A 464 -34.16 -9.92 -10.42
CA GLU A 464 -33.57 -8.81 -11.18
C GLU A 464 -32.22 -8.40 -10.59
N GLN A 465 -32.09 -8.34 -9.26
CA GLN A 465 -30.83 -8.04 -8.60
C GLN A 465 -29.79 -9.13 -8.88
N LYS A 466 -30.17 -10.41 -8.76
CA LYS A 466 -29.30 -11.54 -9.07
C LYS A 466 -28.88 -11.52 -10.55
N ARG A 467 -29.81 -11.25 -11.47
CA ARG A 467 -29.52 -11.09 -12.91
C ARG A 467 -28.51 -9.99 -13.19
N LEU A 468 -28.67 -8.82 -12.58
CA LEU A 468 -27.74 -7.70 -12.76
C LEU A 468 -26.32 -8.05 -12.30
N VAL A 469 -26.18 -8.82 -11.20
CA VAL A 469 -24.87 -9.30 -10.75
C VAL A 469 -24.26 -10.23 -11.79
N LEU A 470 -25.02 -11.20 -12.29
CA LEU A 470 -24.59 -12.14 -13.33
C LEU A 470 -24.15 -11.42 -14.61
N ASP A 471 -24.89 -10.39 -15.02
CA ASP A 471 -24.55 -9.59 -16.18
C ASP A 471 -23.22 -8.84 -15.96
N ARG A 472 -22.99 -8.28 -14.76
CA ARG A 472 -21.76 -7.54 -14.44
C ARG A 472 -20.52 -8.41 -14.31
N ILE A 473 -20.61 -9.62 -13.75
CA ILE A 473 -19.44 -10.50 -13.61
C ILE A 473 -19.00 -11.11 -14.94
N ARG A 474 -19.87 -11.09 -15.96
CA ARG A 474 -19.59 -11.56 -17.32
C ARG A 474 -19.05 -10.47 -18.26
N LEU A 475 -19.08 -9.20 -17.82
CA LEU A 475 -18.55 -8.11 -18.64
C LEU A 475 -17.04 -8.27 -18.86
N PRO A 476 -16.50 -7.78 -19.99
CA PRO A 476 -15.06 -7.70 -20.19
C PRO A 476 -14.41 -6.96 -19.03
N ARG A 477 -13.24 -7.45 -18.58
CA ARG A 477 -12.51 -6.84 -17.45
C ARG A 477 -12.16 -5.38 -17.66
N SER A 478 -12.02 -4.94 -18.89
CA SER A 478 -11.73 -3.55 -19.21
C SER A 478 -12.95 -2.65 -18.89
N SER A 479 -14.18 -3.18 -18.99
CA SER A 479 -15.38 -2.41 -18.66
C SER A 479 -15.38 -1.87 -17.23
N ARG A 480 -15.57 -0.56 -17.07
CA ARG A 480 -15.79 0.08 -15.75
C ARG A 480 -16.99 -0.47 -14.96
N ARG A 481 -17.91 -1.17 -15.64
CA ARG A 481 -19.10 -1.79 -15.01
C ARG A 481 -18.87 -3.24 -14.59
N ALA A 482 -17.74 -3.84 -14.97
CA ALA A 482 -17.39 -5.20 -14.59
C ALA A 482 -17.23 -5.32 -13.08
N MET A 483 -17.64 -6.47 -12.53
CA MET A 483 -17.51 -6.79 -11.12
C MET A 483 -16.74 -8.11 -10.94
N PRO A 484 -15.80 -8.18 -9.99
CA PRO A 484 -15.25 -7.06 -9.22
C PRO A 484 -14.51 -6.06 -10.14
N PRO A 485 -14.39 -4.79 -9.73
CA PRO A 485 -13.55 -3.83 -10.43
C PRO A 485 -12.10 -4.34 -10.50
N VAL A 486 -11.39 -4.03 -11.58
CA VAL A 486 -10.01 -4.49 -11.84
C VAL A 486 -9.07 -4.29 -10.64
N ARG A 487 -9.23 -3.19 -9.90
CA ARG A 487 -8.43 -2.89 -8.69
C ARG A 487 -8.75 -3.79 -7.49
N ALA A 488 -9.98 -4.28 -7.37
CA ALA A 488 -10.47 -4.98 -6.19
C ALA A 488 -10.26 -6.49 -6.25
N GLY A 489 -10.35 -7.10 -7.45
CA GLY A 489 -10.13 -8.53 -7.59
C GLY A 489 -10.31 -9.04 -9.02
N GLU A 490 -10.27 -10.36 -9.17
CA GLU A 490 -10.43 -11.05 -10.45
C GLU A 490 -11.24 -12.33 -10.25
N LEU A 491 -12.06 -12.65 -11.25
CA LEU A 491 -12.78 -13.90 -11.35
C LEU A 491 -12.36 -14.57 -12.66
N ASP A 492 -12.00 -15.85 -12.58
CA ASP A 492 -11.85 -16.70 -13.77
C ASP A 492 -13.19 -17.36 -14.12
N ALA A 493 -13.20 -18.13 -15.21
CA ALA A 493 -14.42 -18.77 -15.71
C ALA A 493 -15.03 -19.76 -14.69
N GLU A 494 -14.20 -20.45 -13.91
CA GLU A 494 -14.63 -21.40 -12.89
C GLU A 494 -15.31 -20.66 -11.73
N ALA A 495 -14.69 -19.57 -11.24
CA ALA A 495 -15.26 -18.75 -10.19
C ALA A 495 -16.57 -18.07 -10.63
N ILE A 496 -16.66 -17.62 -11.88
CA ILE A 496 -17.91 -17.09 -12.44
C ILE A 496 -18.97 -18.18 -12.41
N ALA A 497 -18.71 -19.36 -12.97
CA ALA A 497 -19.65 -20.48 -13.00
C ALA A 497 -20.15 -20.86 -11.59
N ALA A 498 -19.25 -20.92 -10.62
CA ALA A 498 -19.60 -21.19 -9.22
C ALA A 498 -20.54 -20.12 -8.63
N ILE A 499 -20.32 -18.84 -8.93
CA ILE A 499 -21.25 -17.77 -8.54
C ILE A 499 -22.62 -17.96 -9.19
N GLU A 500 -22.66 -18.37 -10.47
CA GLU A 500 -23.93 -18.59 -11.17
C GLU A 500 -24.79 -19.67 -10.53
N GLU A 501 -24.17 -20.72 -9.99
CA GLU A 501 -24.89 -21.78 -9.28
C GLU A 501 -25.59 -21.28 -8.02
N VAL A 502 -25.01 -20.27 -7.34
CA VAL A 502 -25.57 -19.69 -6.11
C VAL A 502 -26.64 -18.63 -6.39
N LEU A 503 -26.55 -17.94 -7.53
CA LEU A 503 -27.45 -16.83 -7.87
C LEU A 503 -28.58 -17.19 -8.82
N ARG A 504 -28.66 -18.43 -9.30
CA ARG A 504 -29.85 -18.98 -9.97
C ARG A 504 -30.87 -19.41 -8.93
#